data_AF-A0A944Q906-F1
#
_entry.id   AF-A0A944Q906-F1
#
_cell.length_a   1.000
_cell.length_b   1.000
_cell.length_c   1.000
_cell.angle_alpha   90.00
_cell.angle_beta   90.00
_cell.angle_gamma   90.00
#
_symmetry.space_group_name_H-M   'P 1'
#
loop_
_entity.id
_entity.type
_entity.pdbx_description
1 polymer ?
#
loop_
_entity_poly.entity_id
_entity_poly.type
_entity_poly.pdbx_seq_one_letter_code
_entity_poly.pdbx_strand_id
1 'polypeptide(L)'
;MGIQDDPHLVPDPLLDADARLEAQMARAPRMAKRYPKDQRPLVRIRDVYGRAIAYTPRQVLVEILYRHGGYVLRWEPFEHVHYIAGRDWKGTTFPPRD
;
A
#
# COMPACT_ATOMS: atom_id res chain seq x y z
N MET A 1 30.47 -13.59 21.98
CA MET A 1 30.27 -12.58 20.92
C MET A 1 28.77 -12.29 20.89
N GLY A 2 28.32 -11.40 21.75
CA GLY A 2 26.90 -11.11 21.96
C GLY A 2 26.44 -10.10 20.92
N ILE A 3 25.41 -10.45 20.15
CA ILE A 3 24.70 -9.47 19.32
C ILE A 3 23.94 -8.59 20.29
N GLN A 4 24.38 -7.35 20.44
CA GLN A 4 23.65 -6.32 21.15
C GLN A 4 22.38 -6.03 20.35
N ASP A 5 21.24 -6.47 20.89
CA ASP A 5 19.91 -5.99 20.50
C ASP A 5 19.88 -4.49 20.81
N ASP A 6 20.03 -3.66 19.77
CA ASP A 6 19.98 -2.21 19.87
C ASP A 6 18.49 -1.77 19.88
N PRO A 7 17.93 -1.31 21.02
CA PRO A 7 16.49 -1.05 21.16
C PRO A 7 16.01 0.22 20.42
N HIS A 8 16.88 0.85 19.62
CA HIS A 8 16.62 2.09 18.91
C HIS A 8 16.47 1.94 17.39
N LEU A 9 16.40 0.71 16.87
CA LEU A 9 15.97 0.49 15.50
C LEU A 9 14.46 0.76 15.41
N VAL A 10 14.08 2.04 15.30
CA VAL A 10 12.75 2.43 14.84
C VAL A 10 12.59 1.71 13.50
N PRO A 11 11.68 0.73 13.36
CA PRO A 11 11.57 -0.04 12.13
C PRO A 11 11.33 0.98 11.02
N ASP A 12 12.23 1.02 10.04
CA ASP A 12 12.07 1.91 8.90
C ASP A 12 10.69 1.59 8.31
N PRO A 13 9.72 2.53 8.38
CA PRO A 13 8.36 2.27 7.96
C PRO A 13 8.29 1.91 6.46
N LEU A 14 9.34 2.21 5.69
CA LEU A 14 9.48 1.83 4.29
C LEU A 14 9.95 0.38 4.11
N LEU A 15 10.91 -0.09 4.92
CA LEU A 15 11.39 -1.48 4.89
C LEU A 15 10.27 -2.46 5.28
N ASP A 16 9.45 -2.03 6.25
CA ASP A 16 8.27 -2.77 6.70
C ASP A 16 7.17 -2.83 5.62
N ALA A 17 7.08 -1.81 4.77
CA ALA A 17 6.01 -1.70 3.79
C ALA A 17 6.18 -2.66 2.60
N ASP A 18 7.41 -2.86 2.14
CA ASP A 18 7.71 -3.81 1.06
C ASP A 18 7.61 -5.26 1.56
N ALA A 19 8.08 -5.55 2.78
CA ALA A 19 7.87 -6.87 3.40
C ALA A 19 6.37 -7.20 3.56
N ARG A 20 5.55 -6.22 3.98
CA ARG A 20 4.09 -6.36 4.04
C ARG A 20 3.46 -6.55 2.66
N LEU A 21 3.99 -5.89 1.63
CA LEU A 21 3.54 -6.07 0.25
C LEU A 21 3.83 -7.49 -0.25
N GLU A 22 5.05 -7.99 -0.06
CA GLU A 22 5.41 -9.36 -0.44
C GLU A 22 4.53 -10.38 0.28
N ALA A 23 4.28 -10.19 1.58
CA ALA A 23 3.37 -11.05 2.34
C ALA A 23 1.93 -11.04 1.79
N GLN A 24 1.42 -9.87 1.37
CA GLN A 24 0.09 -9.75 0.76
C GLN A 24 0.05 -10.38 -0.64
N MET A 25 1.13 -10.27 -1.40
CA MET A 25 1.26 -10.87 -2.73
C MET A 25 1.39 -12.39 -2.65
N ALA A 26 2.10 -12.92 -1.65
CA ALA A 26 2.18 -14.36 -1.40
C ALA A 26 0.82 -14.98 -1.06
N ARG A 27 -0.09 -14.19 -0.45
CA ARG A 27 -1.48 -14.58 -0.13
C ARG A 27 -2.46 -14.25 -1.25
N ALA A 28 -2.01 -13.59 -2.31
CA ALA A 28 -2.88 -13.13 -3.37
C ALA A 28 -3.38 -14.30 -4.24
N PRO A 29 -4.51 -14.13 -4.93
CA PRO A 29 -4.91 -15.05 -5.98
C PRO A 29 -3.78 -15.19 -7.03
N ARG A 30 -3.57 -16.41 -7.57
CA ARG A 30 -2.48 -16.74 -8.52
C ARG A 30 -2.34 -15.82 -9.73
N MET A 31 -3.35 -15.01 -10.02
CA MET A 31 -3.44 -14.13 -11.19
C MET A 31 -3.11 -12.66 -10.87
N ALA A 32 -2.67 -12.37 -9.64
CA ALA A 32 -2.40 -11.01 -9.20
C ALA A 32 -1.23 -10.39 -9.98
N LYS A 33 -1.47 -9.21 -10.57
CA LYS A 33 -0.48 -8.42 -11.30
C LYS A 33 -0.17 -7.16 -10.52
N ARG A 34 1.10 -6.76 -10.46
CA ARG A 34 1.52 -5.51 -9.83
C ARG A 34 1.43 -4.35 -10.81
N TYR A 35 1.06 -3.17 -10.32
CA TYR A 35 1.30 -1.93 -11.04
C TYR A 35 2.78 -1.55 -10.93
N PRO A 36 3.41 -1.03 -11.99
CA PRO A 36 4.74 -0.42 -11.89
C PRO A 36 4.76 0.67 -10.81
N LYS A 37 5.88 0.83 -10.08
CA LYS A 37 6.00 1.72 -8.90
C LYS A 37 5.61 3.17 -9.24
N ASP A 38 6.01 3.63 -10.42
CA ASP A 38 5.78 4.95 -11.01
C ASP A 38 4.37 5.13 -11.61
N GLN A 39 3.63 4.04 -11.82
CA GLN A 39 2.32 4.04 -12.49
C GLN A 39 1.19 3.60 -11.56
N ARG A 40 1.42 3.59 -10.24
CA ARG A 40 0.42 3.22 -9.23
C ARG A 40 -0.74 4.22 -9.25
N PRO A 41 -1.96 3.80 -9.64
CA PRO A 41 -3.09 4.71 -9.69
C PRO A 41 -3.48 5.21 -8.31
N LEU A 42 -3.93 6.47 -8.24
CA LEU A 42 -4.60 6.99 -7.04
C LEU A 42 -6.02 6.44 -7.00
N VAL A 43 -6.45 6.03 -5.81
CA VAL A 43 -7.79 5.47 -5.60
C VAL A 43 -8.46 6.08 -4.38
N ARG A 44 -9.79 6.01 -4.38
CA ARG A 44 -10.67 6.31 -3.26
C ARG A 44 -11.54 5.10 -2.97
N ILE A 45 -11.59 4.70 -1.70
CA ILE A 45 -12.47 3.65 -1.18
C ILE A 45 -13.33 4.30 -0.09
N ARG A 46 -14.62 4.47 -0.35
CA ARG A 46 -15.51 5.31 0.49
C ARG A 46 -14.87 6.70 0.70
N ASP A 47 -14.53 7.07 1.92
CA ASP A 47 -13.89 8.36 2.24
C ASP A 47 -12.39 8.27 2.51
N VAL A 48 -11.79 7.12 2.19
CA VAL A 48 -10.37 6.85 2.37
C VAL A 48 -9.64 6.90 1.03
N TYR A 49 -8.48 7.53 1.03
CA TYR A 49 -7.65 7.75 -0.16
C TYR A 49 -6.41 6.85 -0.09
N GLY A 50 -6.05 6.24 -1.23
CA GLY A 50 -4.99 5.23 -1.31
C GLY A 50 -4.28 5.18 -2.66
N ARG A 51 -3.34 4.26 -2.81
CA ARG A 51 -2.70 3.89 -4.08
C ARG A 51 -2.98 2.43 -4.41
N ALA A 52 -3.36 2.13 -5.64
CA ALA A 52 -3.46 0.76 -6.11
C ALA A 52 -2.06 0.21 -6.42
N ILE A 53 -1.72 -0.92 -5.80
CA ILE A 53 -0.39 -1.55 -5.87
C ILE A 53 -0.39 -2.79 -6.74
N ALA A 54 -1.46 -3.58 -6.65
CA ALA A 54 -1.66 -4.77 -7.46
C ALA A 54 -3.14 -4.99 -7.73
N TYR A 55 -3.47 -5.84 -8.70
CA TYR A 55 -4.85 -6.12 -9.08
C TYR A 55 -5.01 -7.55 -9.56
N THR A 56 -6.24 -8.01 -9.47
CA THR A 56 -6.79 -9.22 -10.09
C THR A 56 -8.07 -8.79 -10.82
N PRO A 57 -8.73 -9.66 -11.61
CA PRO A 57 -10.01 -9.30 -12.23
C PRO A 57 -11.13 -8.91 -11.25
N ARG A 58 -11.02 -9.27 -9.96
CA ARG A 58 -12.08 -9.06 -8.95
C ARG A 58 -11.65 -8.18 -7.79
N GLN A 59 -10.36 -7.98 -7.58
CA GLN A 59 -9.83 -7.30 -6.40
C GLN A 59 -8.63 -6.42 -6.74
N VAL A 60 -8.45 -5.36 -5.97
CA VAL A 60 -7.29 -4.46 -6.05
C VAL A 60 -6.62 -4.42 -4.69
N LEU A 61 -5.31 -4.64 -4.64
CA LEU A 61 -4.50 -4.40 -3.46
C LEU A 61 -4.25 -2.91 -3.36
N VAL A 62 -4.77 -2.30 -2.30
CA VAL A 62 -4.64 -0.88 -2.04
C VAL A 62 -3.76 -0.64 -0.83
N GLU A 63 -2.90 0.34 -0.98
CA GLU A 63 -2.09 0.93 0.06
C GLU A 63 -2.75 2.21 0.57
N ILE A 64 -2.99 2.30 1.87
CA ILE A 64 -3.62 3.44 2.54
C ILE A 64 -2.67 3.94 3.63
N LEU A 65 -2.43 5.25 3.63
CA LEU A 65 -1.74 5.95 4.70
C LEU A 65 -2.73 6.86 5.44
N TYR A 66 -3.10 6.46 6.65
CA TYR A 66 -3.91 7.29 7.53
C TYR A 66 -3.10 8.46 8.07
N ARG A 67 -3.78 9.60 8.30
CA ARG A 67 -3.15 10.83 8.82
C ARG A 67 -2.41 10.66 10.15
N HIS A 68 -2.79 9.67 10.96
CA HIS A 68 -2.16 9.37 12.25
C HIS A 68 -0.95 8.42 12.13
N GLY A 69 -0.38 8.24 10.93
CA GLY A 69 0.75 7.34 10.70
C GLY A 69 0.38 5.86 10.55
N GLY A 70 -0.92 5.53 10.54
CA GLY A 70 -1.37 4.16 10.28
C GLY A 70 -1.14 3.77 8.82
N TYR A 71 -0.51 2.63 8.60
CA TYR A 71 -0.27 2.06 7.27
C TYR A 71 -1.04 0.75 7.08
N VAL A 72 -1.82 0.66 6.01
CA VAL A 72 -2.60 -0.53 5.67
C VAL A 72 -2.38 -0.93 4.22
N LEU A 73 -2.12 -2.22 4.01
CA LEU A 73 -2.22 -2.90 2.73
C LEU A 73 -3.39 -3.88 2.79
N ARG A 74 -4.38 -3.72 1.91
CA ARG A 74 -5.57 -4.58 1.89
C ARG A 74 -6.08 -4.83 0.49
N TRP A 75 -6.51 -6.06 0.23
CA TRP A 75 -7.27 -6.41 -0.97
C TRP A 75 -8.72 -5.93 -0.84
N GLU A 76 -9.16 -5.15 -1.81
CA GLU A 76 -10.52 -4.62 -1.92
C GLU A 76 -11.24 -5.21 -3.13
N PRO A 77 -12.56 -5.46 -3.03
CA PRO A 77 -13.38 -5.71 -4.21
C PRO A 77 -13.24 -4.58 -5.22
N PHE A 78 -13.05 -4.91 -6.51
CA PHE A 78 -12.85 -3.91 -7.56
C PHE A 78 -13.99 -2.87 -7.62
N GLU A 79 -15.22 -3.29 -7.36
CA GLU A 79 -16.42 -2.43 -7.31
C GLU A 79 -16.39 -1.35 -6.23
N HIS A 80 -15.57 -1.51 -5.19
CA HIS A 80 -15.40 -0.53 -4.11
C HIS A 80 -14.26 0.47 -4.37
N VAL A 81 -13.49 0.28 -5.44
CA VAL A 81 -12.28 1.04 -5.72
C VAL A 81 -12.55 2.04 -6.84
N HIS A 82 -12.59 3.32 -6.47
CA HIS A 82 -12.75 4.41 -7.43
C HIS A 82 -11.38 4.98 -7.81
N TYR A 83 -10.99 4.87 -9.07
CA TYR A 83 -9.78 5.50 -9.59
C TYR A 83 -10.02 7.01 -9.72
N ILE A 84 -9.07 7.80 -9.24
CA ILE A 84 -9.19 9.26 -9.19
C ILE A 84 -7.97 9.95 -9.79
N ALA A 85 -8.16 11.18 -10.27
CA ALA A 85 -7.06 12.02 -10.73
C ALA A 85 -6.34 12.68 -9.54
N GLY A 86 -5.11 13.15 -9.76
CA GLY A 86 -4.34 13.86 -8.74
C GLY A 86 -5.04 15.08 -8.15
N ARG A 87 -5.84 15.80 -8.95
CA ARG A 87 -6.64 16.96 -8.50
C ARG A 87 -7.73 16.61 -7.50
N ASP A 88 -8.19 15.35 -7.47
CA ASP A 88 -9.27 14.88 -6.60
C ASP A 88 -8.72 14.23 -5.32
N TRP A 89 -7.40 14.18 -5.18
CA TRP A 89 -6.70 13.63 -4.03
C TRP A 89 -6.89 14.51 -2.79
N LYS A 90 -7.42 13.92 -1.72
CA LYS A 90 -7.54 14.56 -0.40
C LYS A 90 -6.87 13.76 0.72
N GLY A 91 -6.11 12.73 0.35
CA GLY A 91 -5.37 11.88 1.28
C GLY A 91 -4.07 12.52 1.77
N THR A 92 -3.46 11.89 2.76
CA THR A 92 -2.12 12.25 3.24
C THR A 92 -1.07 11.98 2.17
N THR A 93 -0.03 12.80 2.07
CA THR A 93 1.09 12.54 1.14
C THR A 93 1.78 11.23 1.52
N PHE A 94 1.92 10.31 0.57
CA PHE A 94 2.75 9.11 0.78
C PHE A 94 4.21 9.52 0.90
N PRO A 95 5.00 8.92 1.81
CA PRO A 95 6.44 9.13 1.81
C PRO A 95 7.01 8.73 0.43
N PRO A 96 8.00 9.47 -0.09
CA PRO A 96 8.72 9.05 -1.28
C PRO A 96 9.33 7.66 -1.02
N ARG A 97 9.12 6.74 -1.96
CA ARG A 97 9.83 5.46 -1.97
C ARG A 97 10.93 5.60 -3.01
N ASP A 98 12.15 5.88 -2.58
CA ASP A 98 13.33 5.66 -3.43
C ASP A 98 13.51 4.15 -3.68
#